data_AF-F7KIG2-F1
#
_entry.id   AF-F7KIG2-F1
#
_cell.length_a   1.000
_cell.length_b   1.000
_cell.length_c   1.000
_cell.angle_alpha   90.00
_cell.angle_beta   90.00
_cell.angle_gamma   90.00
#
_symmetry.space_group_name_H-M   'P 1'
#
loop_
_entity.id
_entity.type
_entity.pdbx_description
1 polymer ?
#
loop_
_entity_poly.entity_id
_entity_poly.type
_entity_poly.pdbx_seq_one_letter_code
_entity_poly.pdbx_strand_id
1 'polypeptide(L)'
;MDNIILYLLTIIQEQYNTICCLLNLICRYFPLRQWAFDDSHSPKYQKFTTDRLPLIKPFIKQDWQFLLEYYLWKYGKPVTPVQRRNGKSIPEDVFCPLCGAPHHYLYDNNGGNGQYQCKICGQTFVTGDVVPSPLRFACPYCGHSLVPKKDRKFFRIHKCVNPRCSFYLHNLSKVDKNLLEEDYDKNKYKLHYLYREFTVDFFRMDLDSLPKNSSSLKFSKHNAHIMSLCLTMHVNLQLSLRKTAQALYDLYGIRISHQQVANYARTAAIVIKPFVDHYEYPKSSIFTADETYIKVRGIKGYLWFIMDAASRSILGYQVSDNRSVGPCILAMRMAFRGMKRLPEKFRFIADGYSAYPLAAQQFARELGDSFKFDITQVIGLTNDDAVSKEFRPYKQMIERLNRTFKSTYRVSCGYDNYNGANYNVALWVAYYNFLRPHKHNHYRVLNPVDMLEGADNMPGKWQLLILLGQQTILHLQEQQEAGSICS
;
A
#
# COMPACT_ATOMS: atom_id res chain seq x y z
N MET A 1 64.05 21.73 -16.66
CA MET A 1 62.58 21.80 -16.75
C MET A 1 62.05 21.00 -17.94
N ASP A 2 62.72 21.05 -19.09
CA ASP A 2 62.28 20.38 -20.34
C ASP A 2 62.09 18.86 -20.24
N ASN A 3 62.90 18.17 -19.41
CA ASN A 3 62.85 16.71 -19.27
C ASN A 3 61.60 16.22 -18.50
N ILE A 4 61.08 17.03 -17.56
CA ILE A 4 59.86 16.70 -16.79
C ILE A 4 58.62 16.90 -17.68
N ILE A 5 58.62 17.95 -18.51
CA ILE A 5 57.53 18.24 -19.44
C ILE A 5 57.41 17.10 -20.48
N LEU A 6 58.53 16.64 -21.03
CA LEU A 6 58.56 15.53 -21.98
C LEU A 6 58.06 14.21 -21.34
N TYR A 7 58.47 13.94 -20.10
CA TYR A 7 58.02 12.78 -19.36
C TYR A 7 56.51 12.80 -19.09
N LEU A 8 55.96 13.94 -18.66
CA LEU A 8 54.52 14.10 -18.44
C LEU A 8 53.71 13.97 -19.74
N LEU A 9 54.21 14.50 -20.86
CA LEU A 9 53.57 14.33 -22.17
C LEU A 9 53.52 12.86 -22.60
N THR A 10 54.57 12.09 -22.29
CA THR A 10 54.62 10.66 -22.60
C THR A 10 53.59 9.89 -21.79
N ILE A 11 53.46 10.20 -20.49
CA ILE A 11 52.42 9.62 -19.62
C ILE A 11 51.02 9.96 -20.14
N ILE A 12 50.78 11.21 -20.56
CA ILE A 12 49.48 11.63 -21.11
C ILE A 12 49.14 10.82 -22.38
N GLN A 13 50.13 10.58 -23.25
CA GLN A 13 49.94 9.77 -24.45
C GLN A 13 49.66 8.29 -24.14
N GLU A 14 50.34 7.70 -23.16
CA GLU A 14 50.06 6.33 -22.71
C GLU A 14 48.67 6.20 -22.07
N GLN A 15 48.28 7.17 -21.25
CA GLN A 15 46.93 7.23 -20.67
C GLN A 15 45.87 7.37 -21.76
N TYR A 16 46.10 8.22 -22.76
CA TYR A 16 45.19 8.40 -23.89
C TYR A 16 45.01 7.09 -24.68
N ASN A 17 46.11 6.39 -24.99
CA ASN A 17 46.06 5.10 -25.67
C ASN A 17 45.31 4.04 -24.85
N THR A 18 45.51 4.03 -23.53
CA THR A 18 44.80 3.12 -22.62
C THR A 18 43.30 3.42 -22.62
N ILE A 19 42.90 4.70 -22.56
CA ILE A 19 41.49 5.13 -22.65
C ILE A 19 40.87 4.70 -23.99
N CYS A 20 41.58 4.88 -25.11
CA CYS A 20 41.09 4.45 -26.42
C CYS A 20 40.90 2.92 -26.51
N CYS A 21 41.81 2.13 -25.94
CA CYS A 21 41.66 0.68 -25.86
C CYS A 21 40.46 0.26 -25.00
N LEU A 22 40.27 0.89 -23.83
CA LEU A 22 39.13 0.64 -22.96
C LEU A 22 37.81 1.01 -23.62
N LEU A 23 37.75 2.14 -24.34
CA LEU A 23 36.57 2.55 -25.11
C LEU A 23 36.24 1.55 -26.22
N ASN A 24 37.24 1.07 -26.96
CA ASN A 24 37.03 0.03 -27.97
C ASN A 24 36.51 -1.28 -27.37
N LEU A 25 37.04 -1.69 -26.21
CA LEU A 25 36.58 -2.87 -25.49
C LEU A 25 35.12 -2.71 -25.04
N ILE A 26 34.76 -1.54 -24.51
CA ILE A 26 33.38 -1.21 -24.14
C ILE A 26 32.46 -1.25 -25.37
N CYS A 27 32.80 -0.54 -26.45
CA CYS A 27 31.96 -0.50 -27.65
C CYS A 27 31.79 -1.85 -28.34
N ARG A 28 32.81 -2.73 -28.28
CA ARG A 28 32.82 -4.01 -28.99
C ARG A 28 32.18 -5.16 -28.20
N TYR A 29 32.30 -5.16 -26.88
CA TYR A 29 31.88 -6.28 -26.03
C TYR A 29 30.75 -5.94 -25.07
N PHE A 30 30.49 -4.67 -24.79
CA PHE A 30 29.34 -4.25 -24.02
C PHE A 30 28.24 -3.74 -24.96
N PRO A 31 27.05 -4.38 -24.97
CA PRO A 31 25.93 -3.91 -25.78
C PRO A 31 25.36 -2.62 -25.17
N LEU A 32 25.92 -1.47 -25.55
CA LEU A 32 25.52 -0.13 -25.06
C LEU A 32 24.03 0.20 -25.33
N ARG A 33 23.42 -0.42 -26.36
CA ARG A 33 21.98 -0.31 -26.63
C ARG A 33 21.09 -1.11 -25.67
N GLN A 34 21.62 -2.09 -24.95
CA GLN A 34 20.84 -2.88 -23.99
C GLN A 34 20.46 -2.06 -22.74
N TRP A 35 21.17 -0.96 -22.46
CA TRP A 35 20.78 0.03 -21.45
C TRP A 35 19.56 0.86 -21.87
N ALA A 36 19.23 0.94 -23.16
CA ALA A 36 17.99 1.53 -23.65
C ALA A 36 16.82 0.55 -23.60
N PHE A 37 17.10 -0.76 -23.52
CA PHE A 37 16.10 -1.80 -23.34
C PHE A 37 15.92 -2.07 -21.84
N ASP A 38 15.34 -1.08 -21.16
CA ASP A 38 14.83 -1.26 -19.81
C ASP A 38 13.64 -2.23 -19.88
N ASP A 39 13.81 -3.47 -19.43
CA ASP A 39 12.75 -4.46 -19.36
C ASP A 39 11.57 -3.99 -18.48
N SER A 40 11.76 -2.97 -17.64
CA SER A 40 10.68 -2.26 -16.93
C SER A 40 9.68 -1.58 -17.88
N HIS A 41 10.11 -1.27 -19.11
CA HIS A 41 9.30 -0.65 -20.16
C HIS A 41 8.68 -1.66 -21.14
N SER A 42 8.96 -2.96 -21.00
CA SER A 42 8.34 -3.99 -21.84
C SER A 42 6.82 -3.99 -21.67
N PRO A 43 6.03 -3.92 -22.78
CA PRO A 43 4.56 -3.93 -22.73
C PRO A 43 3.99 -5.14 -21.96
N LYS A 44 4.75 -6.25 -21.93
CA LYS A 44 4.39 -7.51 -21.26
C LYS A 44 4.36 -7.37 -19.73
N TYR A 45 5.18 -6.50 -19.14
CA TYR A 45 5.30 -6.32 -17.69
C TYR A 45 4.53 -5.09 -17.15
N GLN A 46 4.00 -4.22 -18.02
CA GLN A 46 3.26 -3.02 -17.62
C GLN A 46 1.83 -3.27 -17.08
N LYS A 47 1.35 -4.51 -17.02
CA LYS A 47 -0.03 -4.82 -16.58
C LYS A 47 -0.34 -4.32 -15.16
N PHE A 48 0.69 -4.26 -14.30
CA PHE A 48 0.55 -3.91 -12.88
C PHE A 48 0.96 -2.48 -12.55
N THR A 49 1.38 -1.67 -13.54
CA THR A 49 1.70 -0.26 -13.30
C THR A 49 0.45 0.53 -12.95
N THR A 50 0.58 1.46 -12.01
CA THR A 50 -0.46 2.42 -11.65
C THR A 50 -0.38 3.62 -12.58
N ASP A 51 -1.53 4.04 -13.13
CA ASP A 51 -1.57 5.24 -13.96
C ASP A 51 -1.69 6.49 -13.10
N ARG A 52 -1.38 7.66 -13.69
CA ARG A 52 -1.58 8.97 -13.08
C ARG A 52 -3.01 9.15 -12.59
N LEU A 53 -3.20 9.96 -11.55
CA LEU A 53 -4.53 10.28 -11.03
C LEU A 53 -5.41 10.92 -12.13
N PRO A 54 -6.73 10.64 -12.12
CA PRO A 54 -7.64 11.18 -13.11
C PRO A 54 -7.93 12.64 -12.83
N LEU A 55 -8.41 13.33 -13.85
CA LEU A 55 -8.97 14.66 -13.66
C LEU A 55 -10.33 14.52 -12.98
N ILE A 56 -10.47 15.06 -11.78
CA ILE A 56 -11.73 15.09 -11.05
C ILE A 56 -12.50 16.32 -11.53
N LYS A 57 -13.59 16.11 -12.27
CA LYS A 57 -14.51 17.18 -12.65
C LYS A 57 -15.65 17.22 -11.64
N PRO A 58 -15.75 18.26 -10.80
CA PRO A 58 -16.89 18.40 -9.90
C PRO A 58 -18.16 18.59 -10.73
N PHE A 59 -19.24 17.96 -10.28
CA PHE A 59 -20.56 18.22 -10.83
C PHE A 59 -21.10 19.51 -10.21
N ILE A 60 -21.09 20.59 -11.00
CA ILE A 60 -21.63 21.89 -10.59
C ILE A 60 -23.03 22.00 -11.19
N LYS A 61 -24.06 22.08 -10.33
CA LYS A 61 -25.41 22.45 -10.79
C LYS A 61 -25.35 23.85 -11.39
N GLN A 62 -25.86 23.98 -12.60
CA GLN A 62 -25.99 25.25 -13.27
C GLN A 62 -27.40 25.80 -13.02
N ASP A 63 -27.59 27.10 -13.25
CA ASP A 63 -28.92 27.71 -13.27
C ASP A 63 -29.28 28.09 -14.70
N TRP A 64 -30.36 27.52 -15.21
CA TRP A 64 -30.85 27.79 -16.56
C TRP A 64 -31.27 29.25 -16.74
N GLN A 65 -31.77 29.93 -15.71
CA GLN A 65 -32.18 31.34 -15.81
C GLN A 65 -30.95 32.22 -16.01
N PHE A 66 -29.94 32.04 -15.17
CA PHE A 66 -28.65 32.71 -15.33
C PHE A 66 -28.01 32.44 -16.70
N LEU A 67 -28.05 31.20 -17.20
CA LEU A 67 -27.50 30.86 -18.51
C LEU A 67 -28.22 31.59 -19.66
N LEU A 68 -29.53 31.78 -19.58
CA LEU A 68 -30.27 32.55 -20.57
C LEU A 68 -29.81 34.01 -20.61
N GLU A 69 -29.65 34.64 -19.45
CA GLU A 69 -29.14 36.02 -19.34
C GLU A 69 -27.70 36.13 -19.87
N TYR A 70 -26.84 35.18 -19.49
CA TYR A 70 -25.46 35.12 -19.97
C TYR A 70 -25.37 34.99 -21.48
N TYR A 71 -26.19 34.12 -22.10
CA TYR A 71 -26.20 33.96 -23.55
C TYR A 71 -26.73 35.20 -24.27
N LEU A 72 -27.75 35.86 -23.72
CA LEU A 72 -28.26 37.12 -24.26
C LEU A 72 -27.19 38.21 -24.22
N TRP A 73 -26.49 38.36 -23.08
CA TRP A 73 -25.39 39.32 -22.92
C TRP A 73 -24.24 39.03 -23.88
N LYS A 74 -23.81 37.77 -23.99
CA LYS A 74 -22.60 37.39 -24.75
C LYS A 74 -22.83 37.33 -26.26
N TYR A 75 -23.97 36.83 -26.70
CA TYR A 75 -24.24 36.53 -28.12
C TYR A 75 -25.30 37.45 -28.73
N GLY A 76 -25.91 38.35 -27.94
CA GLY A 76 -26.92 39.31 -28.39
C GLY A 76 -28.22 38.67 -28.88
N LYS A 77 -28.43 37.37 -28.63
CA LYS A 77 -29.61 36.62 -29.09
C LYS A 77 -30.20 35.78 -27.95
N PRO A 78 -31.51 35.90 -27.67
CA PRO A 78 -32.15 35.07 -26.67
C PRO A 78 -32.25 33.61 -27.15
N VAL A 79 -31.97 32.66 -26.26
CA VAL A 79 -32.19 31.24 -26.55
C VAL A 79 -33.68 30.95 -26.43
N THR A 80 -34.32 30.66 -27.55
CA THR A 80 -35.75 30.35 -27.60
C THR A 80 -36.05 28.90 -27.18
N PRO A 81 -37.28 28.59 -26.74
CA PRO A 81 -37.74 27.21 -26.56
C PRO A 81 -37.56 26.33 -27.82
N VAL A 82 -37.59 25.01 -27.63
CA VAL A 82 -37.47 24.05 -28.74
C VAL A 82 -38.80 24.02 -29.51
N GLN A 83 -38.77 24.38 -30.80
CA GLN A 83 -39.91 24.20 -31.70
C GLN A 83 -39.96 22.75 -32.19
N ARG A 84 -40.95 21.98 -31.75
CA ARG A 84 -41.09 20.56 -32.10
C ARG A 84 -41.95 20.41 -33.35
N ARG A 85 -41.38 19.83 -34.40
CA ARG A 85 -42.06 19.63 -35.70
C ARG A 85 -42.81 18.29 -35.80
N ASN A 86 -42.52 17.33 -34.92
CA ASN A 86 -42.99 15.95 -35.01
C ASN A 86 -44.24 15.64 -34.13
N GLY A 87 -44.91 16.65 -33.57
CA GLY A 87 -46.14 16.50 -32.77
C GLY A 87 -46.00 15.83 -31.39
N LYS A 88 -44.86 15.20 -31.06
CA LYS A 88 -44.62 14.57 -29.76
C LYS A 88 -44.28 15.61 -28.68
N SER A 89 -45.05 15.62 -27.59
CA SER A 89 -44.77 16.39 -26.38
C SER A 89 -43.85 15.61 -25.43
N ILE A 90 -43.07 16.34 -24.64
CA ILE A 90 -42.24 15.82 -23.55
C ILE A 90 -43.05 16.15 -22.29
N PRO A 91 -43.21 15.20 -21.35
CA PRO A 91 -43.96 15.43 -20.13
C PRO A 91 -43.46 16.65 -19.34
N GLU A 92 -44.39 17.36 -18.69
CA GLU A 92 -44.09 18.64 -18.03
C GLU A 92 -43.19 18.50 -16.80
N ASP A 93 -43.20 17.32 -16.19
CA ASP A 93 -42.39 16.90 -15.04
C ASP A 93 -40.92 16.61 -15.39
N VAL A 94 -40.53 16.70 -16.66
CA VAL A 94 -39.16 16.45 -17.11
C VAL A 94 -38.35 17.75 -17.09
N PHE A 95 -37.33 17.79 -16.23
CA PHE A 95 -36.37 18.90 -16.13
C PHE A 95 -34.97 18.45 -16.51
N CYS A 96 -34.18 19.36 -17.08
CA CYS A 96 -32.75 19.12 -17.26
C CYS A 96 -32.10 18.97 -15.89
N PRO A 97 -31.41 17.86 -15.62
CA PRO A 97 -31.03 17.59 -14.25
C PRO A 97 -29.70 18.30 -13.92
N LEU A 98 -28.97 18.83 -14.93
CA LEU A 98 -27.78 19.69 -14.77
C LEU A 98 -28.12 21.15 -14.46
N CYS A 99 -29.02 21.78 -15.22
CA CYS A 99 -29.30 23.21 -15.11
C CYS A 99 -30.72 23.57 -14.63
N GLY A 100 -31.60 22.59 -14.46
CA GLY A 100 -32.99 22.81 -14.07
C GLY A 100 -33.90 23.31 -15.21
N ALA A 101 -33.43 23.36 -16.45
CA ALA A 101 -34.23 23.82 -17.58
C ALA A 101 -35.51 22.98 -17.75
N PRO A 102 -36.69 23.61 -17.90
CA PRO A 102 -37.96 22.90 -18.03
C PRO A 102 -38.10 22.20 -19.38
N HIS A 103 -39.10 21.33 -19.49
CA HIS A 103 -39.39 20.52 -20.67
C HIS A 103 -39.42 21.30 -21.99
N HIS A 104 -39.79 22.59 -22.00
CA HIS A 104 -39.78 23.47 -23.18
C HIS A 104 -38.41 23.64 -23.85
N TYR A 105 -37.31 23.48 -23.10
CA TYR A 105 -35.94 23.63 -23.60
C TYR A 105 -35.23 22.29 -23.87
N LEU A 106 -36.00 21.19 -23.92
CA LEU A 106 -35.45 19.85 -24.14
C LEU A 106 -35.79 19.33 -25.54
N TYR A 107 -34.76 18.77 -26.20
CA TYR A 107 -34.88 17.94 -27.38
C TYR A 107 -35.12 16.48 -26.98
N ASP A 108 -36.00 15.79 -27.69
CA ASP A 108 -36.07 14.33 -27.69
C ASP A 108 -34.95 13.82 -28.61
N ASN A 109 -33.85 13.38 -28.01
CA ASN A 109 -32.62 13.04 -28.73
C ASN A 109 -32.70 11.68 -29.43
N ASN A 110 -33.66 10.83 -29.05
CA ASN A 110 -33.74 9.45 -29.52
C ASN A 110 -35.16 9.04 -29.96
N GLY A 111 -35.98 10.02 -30.38
CA GLY A 111 -37.27 9.81 -31.04
C GLY A 111 -38.38 9.15 -30.22
N GLY A 112 -38.27 9.17 -28.88
CA GLY A 112 -39.26 8.60 -27.95
C GLY A 112 -38.73 7.53 -27.01
N ASN A 113 -37.45 7.16 -27.11
CA ASN A 113 -36.82 6.14 -26.25
C ASN A 113 -36.26 6.72 -24.92
N GLY A 114 -36.85 7.80 -24.41
CA GLY A 114 -36.58 8.34 -23.07
C GLY A 114 -35.25 9.10 -22.89
N GLN A 115 -34.47 9.36 -23.96
CA GLN A 115 -33.23 10.16 -23.89
C GLN A 115 -33.47 11.59 -24.38
N TYR A 116 -33.17 12.57 -23.53
CA TYR A 116 -33.35 13.99 -23.79
C TYR A 116 -32.02 14.74 -23.87
N GLN A 117 -31.97 15.83 -24.63
CA GLN A 117 -30.83 16.75 -24.67
C GLN A 117 -31.29 18.19 -24.37
N CYS A 118 -30.65 18.85 -23.41
CA CYS A 118 -30.97 20.22 -23.06
C CYS A 118 -30.39 21.23 -24.06
N LYS A 119 -31.24 22.13 -24.58
CA LYS A 119 -30.82 23.24 -25.47
C LYS A 119 -29.97 24.30 -24.76
N ILE A 120 -30.18 24.50 -23.45
CA ILE A 120 -29.52 25.57 -22.68
C ILE A 120 -28.09 25.14 -22.30
N CYS A 121 -27.91 24.00 -21.64
CA CYS A 121 -26.60 23.54 -21.16
C CYS A 121 -25.95 22.45 -22.03
N GLY A 122 -26.64 21.94 -23.05
CA GLY A 122 -26.14 20.88 -23.94
C GLY A 122 -26.15 19.47 -23.35
N GLN A 123 -26.57 19.30 -22.09
CA GLN A 123 -26.53 18.02 -21.38
C GLN A 123 -27.54 17.00 -21.93
N THR A 124 -27.07 15.78 -22.21
CA THR A 124 -27.92 14.63 -22.56
C THR A 124 -28.19 13.77 -21.31
N PHE A 125 -29.42 13.29 -21.12
CA PHE A 125 -29.86 12.50 -19.96
C PHE A 125 -31.06 11.58 -20.28
N VAL A 126 -31.38 10.62 -19.41
CA VAL A 126 -32.55 9.71 -19.56
C VAL A 126 -33.51 9.93 -18.38
N THR A 127 -34.83 9.85 -18.61
CA THR A 127 -35.84 9.94 -17.53
C THR A 127 -35.65 8.82 -16.51
N GLY A 128 -35.49 9.18 -15.23
CA GLY A 128 -35.16 8.25 -14.14
C GLY A 128 -33.70 8.25 -13.71
N ASP A 129 -32.79 8.81 -14.52
CA ASP A 129 -31.41 9.06 -14.10
C ASP A 129 -31.38 10.28 -13.17
N VAL A 130 -31.35 10.02 -11.86
CA VAL A 130 -30.83 10.99 -10.89
C VAL A 130 -29.42 11.37 -11.34
N VAL A 131 -29.12 12.66 -11.46
CA VAL A 131 -27.80 13.08 -11.97
C VAL A 131 -26.71 12.40 -11.16
N PRO A 132 -25.75 11.76 -11.84
CA PRO A 132 -24.86 10.81 -11.21
C PRO A 132 -23.92 11.53 -10.26
N SER A 133 -23.47 10.79 -9.25
CA SER A 133 -22.31 11.04 -8.38
C SER A 133 -21.62 12.41 -8.53
N PRO A 134 -21.48 13.22 -7.46
CA PRO A 134 -20.99 14.61 -7.50
C PRO A 134 -19.59 14.80 -8.11
N LEU A 135 -18.89 13.71 -8.44
CA LEU A 135 -17.55 13.68 -8.99
C LEU A 135 -17.53 12.83 -10.27
N ARG A 136 -17.09 13.42 -11.38
CA ARG A 136 -16.87 12.72 -12.65
C ARG A 136 -15.37 12.56 -12.90
N PHE A 137 -14.89 11.33 -12.98
CA PHE A 137 -13.49 11.05 -13.34
C PHE A 137 -13.29 11.15 -14.85
N ALA A 138 -12.30 11.92 -15.28
CA ALA A 138 -11.90 12.08 -16.67
C ALA A 138 -10.47 11.60 -16.90
N CYS A 139 -10.22 11.03 -18.07
CA CYS A 139 -8.91 10.58 -18.49
C CYS A 139 -7.95 11.77 -18.60
N PRO A 140 -6.77 11.75 -17.95
CA PRO A 140 -5.83 12.87 -17.98
C PRO A 140 -5.19 13.08 -19.37
N TYR A 141 -5.29 12.07 -20.26
CA TYR A 141 -4.67 12.11 -21.59
C TYR A 141 -5.59 12.60 -22.70
N CYS A 142 -6.91 12.45 -22.56
CA CYS A 142 -7.86 12.83 -23.61
C CYS A 142 -9.11 13.55 -23.08
N GLY A 143 -9.22 13.77 -21.77
CA GLY A 143 -10.36 14.42 -21.12
C GLY A 143 -11.67 13.61 -21.16
N HIS A 144 -11.69 12.43 -21.78
CA HIS A 144 -12.87 11.58 -21.89
C HIS A 144 -13.22 10.95 -20.55
N SER A 145 -14.52 10.87 -20.25
CA SER A 145 -15.03 10.31 -19.01
C SER A 145 -14.66 8.85 -18.85
N LEU A 146 -14.24 8.48 -17.65
CA LEU A 146 -13.90 7.10 -17.36
C LEU A 146 -15.17 6.30 -17.08
N VAL A 147 -15.16 5.04 -17.52
CA VAL A 147 -16.29 4.12 -17.34
C VAL A 147 -15.90 3.05 -16.32
N PRO A 148 -16.71 2.80 -15.27
CA PRO A 148 -16.47 1.71 -14.35
C PRO A 148 -16.60 0.36 -15.08
N LYS A 149 -15.62 -0.52 -14.92
CA LYS A 149 -15.57 -1.82 -15.61
C LYS A 149 -15.53 -3.02 -14.68
N LYS A 150 -14.90 -2.89 -13.50
CA LYS A 150 -14.74 -4.00 -12.55
C LYS A 150 -14.83 -3.48 -11.13
N ASP A 151 -15.62 -4.14 -10.30
CA ASP A 151 -15.62 -3.92 -8.86
C ASP A 151 -14.72 -4.96 -8.17
N ARG A 152 -13.87 -4.48 -7.26
CA ARG A 152 -13.05 -5.30 -6.36
C ARG A 152 -13.44 -4.97 -4.91
N LYS A 153 -13.05 -5.83 -3.96
CA LYS A 153 -13.41 -5.72 -2.54
C LYS A 153 -13.22 -4.31 -1.93
N PHE A 154 -12.17 -3.59 -2.35
CA PHE A 154 -11.80 -2.29 -1.78
C PHE A 154 -11.68 -1.14 -2.80
N PHE A 155 -11.83 -1.44 -4.09
CA PHE A 155 -11.69 -0.43 -5.12
C PHE A 155 -12.44 -0.81 -6.40
N ARG A 156 -12.90 0.21 -7.12
CA ARG A 156 -13.54 0.12 -8.42
C ARG A 156 -12.57 0.52 -9.52
N ILE A 157 -12.49 -0.28 -10.59
CA ILE A 157 -11.61 -0.02 -11.74
C ILE A 157 -12.40 0.74 -12.80
N HIS A 158 -11.94 1.94 -13.10
CA HIS A 158 -12.42 2.84 -14.16
C HIS A 158 -11.48 2.76 -15.36
N LYS A 159 -12.04 2.69 -16.58
CA LYS A 159 -11.29 2.56 -17.85
C LYS A 159 -11.62 3.69 -18.81
N CYS A 160 -10.60 4.26 -19.45
CA CYS A 160 -10.81 5.13 -20.61
C CYS A 160 -11.16 4.29 -21.85
N VAL A 161 -12.39 4.43 -22.35
CA VAL A 161 -12.88 3.68 -23.52
C VAL A 161 -12.62 4.39 -24.86
N ASN A 162 -12.11 5.62 -24.85
CA ASN A 162 -11.85 6.39 -26.07
C ASN A 162 -10.74 5.73 -26.92
N PRO A 163 -11.03 5.24 -28.15
CA PRO A 163 -10.03 4.63 -29.03
C PRO A 163 -9.06 5.65 -29.64
N ARG A 164 -9.38 6.95 -29.60
CA ARG A 164 -8.49 8.03 -30.05
C ARG A 164 -7.64 8.63 -28.91
N CYS A 165 -7.63 7.99 -27.74
CA CYS A 165 -6.84 8.45 -26.60
C CYS A 165 -5.34 8.32 -26.91
N SER A 166 -4.57 9.39 -26.67
CA SER A 166 -3.12 9.40 -26.90
C SER A 166 -2.40 8.29 -26.13
N PHE A 167 -2.80 8.02 -24.88
CA PHE A 167 -2.27 6.90 -24.09
C PHE A 167 -2.54 5.53 -24.74
N TYR A 168 -3.74 5.34 -25.30
CA TYR A 168 -4.11 4.09 -25.95
C TYR A 168 -3.32 3.87 -27.24
N LEU A 169 -3.26 4.90 -28.09
CA LEU A 169 -2.52 4.84 -29.34
C LEU A 169 -1.02 4.60 -29.12
N HIS A 170 -0.44 5.26 -28.11
CA HIS A 170 0.97 5.08 -27.72
C HIS A 170 1.27 3.67 -27.20
N ASN A 171 0.39 3.07 -26.40
CA ASN A 171 0.61 1.70 -25.93
C ASN A 171 0.33 0.68 -27.03
N LEU A 172 -0.63 0.95 -27.92
CA LEU A 172 -0.93 0.10 -29.06
C LEU A 172 0.25 0.04 -30.04
N SER A 173 0.95 1.15 -30.28
CA SER A 173 2.11 1.18 -31.18
C SER A 173 3.32 0.40 -30.65
N LYS A 174 3.35 0.05 -29.36
CA LYS A 174 4.41 -0.74 -28.72
C LYS A 174 4.18 -2.24 -28.76
N VAL A 175 2.97 -2.69 -29.10
CA VAL A 175 2.65 -4.11 -29.20
C VAL A 175 2.87 -4.58 -30.63
N ASP A 176 3.53 -5.72 -30.79
CA ASP A 176 3.74 -6.32 -32.11
C ASP A 176 2.40 -6.67 -32.77
N LYS A 177 2.25 -6.30 -34.04
CA LYS A 177 0.98 -6.45 -34.79
C LYS A 177 0.56 -7.90 -34.91
N ASN A 178 1.54 -8.81 -35.01
CA ASN A 178 1.31 -10.25 -35.11
C ASN A 178 0.73 -10.85 -33.81
N LEU A 179 0.90 -10.18 -32.66
CA LEU A 179 0.36 -10.61 -31.36
C LEU A 179 -1.02 -10.01 -31.04
N LEU A 180 -1.59 -9.22 -31.96
CA LEU A 180 -2.89 -8.55 -31.79
C LEU A 180 -4.03 -9.25 -32.56
N GLU A 181 -3.73 -10.33 -33.29
CA GLU A 181 -4.71 -11.04 -34.14
C GLU A 181 -5.62 -11.99 -33.34
N GLU A 182 -5.17 -12.50 -32.19
CA GLU A 182 -6.00 -13.32 -31.29
C GLU A 182 -6.78 -12.45 -30.28
N ASP A 183 -8.10 -12.67 -30.17
CA ASP A 183 -9.00 -11.87 -29.32
C ASP A 183 -8.62 -11.85 -27.83
N TYR A 184 -7.95 -12.90 -27.33
CA TYR A 184 -7.54 -13.01 -25.93
C TYR A 184 -6.18 -12.36 -25.63
N ASP A 185 -5.35 -12.11 -26.63
CA ASP A 185 -3.98 -11.62 -26.43
C ASP A 185 -3.90 -10.13 -26.14
N LYS A 186 -4.90 -9.36 -26.59
CA LYS A 186 -5.07 -7.94 -26.23
C LYS A 186 -5.22 -7.71 -24.72
N ASN A 187 -5.71 -8.71 -23.97
CA ASN A 187 -5.86 -8.64 -22.51
C ASN A 187 -4.56 -8.91 -21.73
N LYS A 188 -3.51 -9.38 -22.42
CA LYS A 188 -2.17 -9.55 -21.84
C LYS A 188 -1.51 -8.19 -21.60
N TYR A 189 -1.84 -7.20 -22.42
CA TYR A 189 -1.24 -5.85 -22.39
C TYR A 189 -2.14 -4.81 -21.73
N LYS A 190 -1.52 -3.80 -21.10
CA LYS A 190 -2.22 -2.63 -20.58
C LYS A 190 -2.36 -1.56 -21.66
N LEU A 191 -3.38 -1.69 -22.50
CA LEU A 191 -3.59 -0.77 -23.62
C LEU A 191 -4.28 0.54 -23.21
N HIS A 192 -5.23 0.49 -22.29
CA HIS A 192 -6.02 1.66 -21.92
C HIS A 192 -5.58 2.22 -20.57
N TYR A 193 -5.81 3.53 -20.38
CA TYR A 193 -5.69 4.19 -19.09
C TYR A 193 -6.71 3.59 -18.11
N LEU A 194 -6.23 3.22 -16.92
CA LEU A 194 -7.01 2.64 -15.84
C LEU A 194 -6.84 3.45 -14.56
N TYR A 195 -7.94 3.92 -14.01
CA TYR A 195 -7.99 4.50 -12.66
C TYR A 195 -8.62 3.52 -11.68
N ARG A 196 -8.13 3.48 -10.45
CA ARG A 196 -8.70 2.64 -9.38
C ARG A 196 -9.17 3.55 -8.26
N GLU A 197 -10.48 3.65 -8.14
CA GLU A 197 -11.15 4.43 -7.10
C GLU A 197 -11.31 3.56 -5.86
N PHE A 198 -10.68 3.93 -4.75
CA PHE A 198 -10.88 3.26 -3.48
C PHE A 198 -12.26 3.59 -2.89
N THR A 199 -13.00 2.55 -2.51
CA THR A 199 -14.34 2.67 -1.92
C THR A 199 -14.32 2.75 -0.40
N VAL A 200 -13.15 2.52 0.20
CA VAL A 200 -12.92 2.52 1.64
C VAL A 200 -11.77 3.47 1.96
N ASP A 201 -11.96 4.32 2.96
CA ASP A 201 -10.92 5.22 3.44
C ASP A 201 -10.06 4.50 4.49
N PHE A 202 -8.94 3.96 4.04
CA PHE A 202 -7.98 3.30 4.90
C PHE A 202 -7.21 4.24 5.82
N PHE A 203 -7.21 5.56 5.57
CA PHE A 203 -6.50 6.55 6.39
C PHE A 203 -7.33 7.01 7.58
N ARG A 204 -8.66 6.95 7.46
CA ARG A 204 -9.60 7.17 8.58
C ARG A 204 -9.80 5.96 9.48
N MET A 205 -9.25 4.80 9.11
CA MET A 205 -9.27 3.63 9.99
C MET A 205 -8.35 3.85 11.19
N ASP A 206 -8.89 3.61 12.38
CA ASP A 206 -8.12 3.57 13.60
C ASP A 206 -7.22 2.32 13.62
N LEU A 207 -5.91 2.53 13.77
CA LEU A 207 -4.94 1.45 13.92
C LEU A 207 -4.83 0.99 15.39
N ASP A 208 -5.30 1.83 16.30
CA ASP A 208 -5.06 1.75 17.74
C ASP A 208 -6.32 1.34 18.51
N SER A 209 -7.34 0.83 17.80
CA SER A 209 -8.61 0.41 18.39
C SER A 209 -8.37 -0.69 19.44
N LEU A 210 -8.39 -0.31 20.72
CA LEU A 210 -8.22 -1.24 21.83
C LEU A 210 -9.53 -2.03 22.07
N PRO A 211 -9.46 -3.31 22.43
CA PRO A 211 -10.64 -4.04 22.92
C PRO A 211 -11.23 -3.33 24.14
N LYS A 212 -12.57 -3.30 24.25
CA LYS A 212 -13.33 -2.56 25.29
C LYS A 212 -12.94 -2.84 26.77
N ASN A 213 -12.11 -3.85 27.04
CA ASN A 213 -11.69 -4.28 28.38
C ASN A 213 -10.15 -4.33 28.57
N SER A 214 -9.39 -3.52 27.85
CA SER A 214 -7.91 -3.55 27.87
C SER A 214 -7.25 -2.91 29.10
N SER A 215 -8.01 -2.19 29.94
CA SER A 215 -7.47 -1.19 30.87
C SER A 215 -7.25 -1.63 32.33
N SER A 216 -7.41 -2.91 32.71
CA SER A 216 -7.20 -3.31 34.12
C SER A 216 -6.56 -4.68 34.30
N LEU A 217 -5.40 -4.89 33.70
CA LEU A 217 -4.62 -6.10 33.98
C LEU A 217 -3.80 -5.93 35.26
N LYS A 218 -4.46 -6.05 36.41
CA LYS A 218 -3.80 -6.20 37.72
C LYS A 218 -3.31 -7.66 37.85
N PHE A 219 -2.02 -7.90 37.61
CA PHE A 219 -1.41 -9.20 37.86
C PHE A 219 -0.84 -9.25 39.27
N SER A 220 -1.08 -10.35 40.00
CA SER A 220 -0.24 -10.66 41.17
C SER A 220 1.19 -10.94 40.71
N LYS A 221 2.19 -10.65 41.55
CA LYS A 221 3.62 -10.86 41.22
C LYS A 221 3.89 -12.31 40.77
N HIS A 222 3.25 -13.29 41.39
CA HIS A 222 3.34 -14.69 41.02
C HIS A 222 2.73 -14.99 39.63
N ASN A 223 1.58 -14.39 39.29
CA ASN A 223 0.97 -14.57 37.97
C ASN A 223 1.77 -13.89 36.86
N ALA A 224 2.37 -12.72 37.12
CA ALA A 224 3.23 -12.03 36.16
C ALA A 224 4.49 -12.84 35.81
N HIS A 225 5.10 -13.48 36.80
CA HIS A 225 6.26 -14.35 36.59
C HIS A 225 5.91 -15.60 35.76
N ILE A 226 4.83 -16.29 36.10
CA ILE A 226 4.37 -17.49 35.37
C ILE A 226 3.98 -17.13 33.92
N MET A 227 3.27 -16.02 33.72
CA MET A 227 2.94 -15.52 32.39
C MET A 227 4.20 -15.25 31.58
N SER A 228 5.21 -14.62 32.19
CA SER A 228 6.46 -14.28 31.49
C SER A 228 7.31 -15.51 31.15
N LEU A 229 7.28 -16.55 32.01
CA LEU A 229 7.82 -17.86 31.68
C LEU A 229 7.07 -18.49 30.50
N CYS A 230 5.73 -18.41 30.48
CA CYS A 230 4.92 -18.88 29.35
C CYS A 230 5.32 -18.19 28.05
N LEU A 231 5.47 -16.86 28.06
CA LEU A 231 5.89 -16.08 26.88
C LEU A 231 7.30 -16.46 26.42
N THR A 232 8.23 -16.65 27.37
CA THR A 232 9.60 -17.07 27.06
C THR A 232 9.62 -18.43 26.35
N MET A 233 8.90 -19.41 26.89
CA MET A 233 8.82 -20.75 26.33
C MET A 233 8.06 -20.77 24.98
N HIS A 234 6.93 -20.08 24.91
CA HIS A 234 6.05 -20.11 23.74
C HIS A 234 6.59 -19.26 22.57
N VAL A 235 7.08 -18.05 22.85
CA VAL A 235 7.51 -17.08 21.82
C VAL A 235 9.00 -17.21 21.53
N ASN A 236 9.86 -17.11 22.55
CA ASN A 236 11.31 -17.08 22.33
C ASN A 236 11.82 -18.46 21.89
N LEU A 237 11.39 -19.52 22.59
CA LEU A 237 11.76 -20.91 22.31
C LEU A 237 10.81 -21.62 21.34
N GLN A 238 9.76 -20.92 20.86
CA GLN A 238 8.89 -21.38 19.77
C GLN A 238 8.14 -22.69 20.09
N LEU A 239 7.88 -22.96 21.36
CA LEU A 239 7.13 -24.15 21.77
C LEU A 239 5.64 -24.00 21.47
N SER A 240 4.96 -25.10 21.16
CA SER A 240 3.49 -25.12 21.09
C SER A 240 2.89 -24.83 22.48
N LEU A 241 1.60 -24.46 22.52
CA LEU A 241 0.90 -24.22 23.79
C LEU A 241 0.95 -25.44 24.73
N ARG A 242 0.80 -26.65 24.18
CA ARG A 242 0.87 -27.90 24.94
C ARG A 242 2.29 -28.21 25.41
N LYS A 243 3.29 -27.99 24.55
CA LYS A 243 4.70 -28.17 24.92
C LYS A 243 5.18 -27.14 25.94
N THR A 244 4.64 -25.94 25.90
CA THR A 244 4.89 -24.91 26.91
C THR A 244 4.33 -25.33 28.27
N ALA A 245 3.07 -25.77 28.32
CA ALA A 245 2.47 -26.29 29.55
C ALA A 245 3.24 -27.50 30.10
N GLN A 246 3.62 -28.44 29.22
CA GLN A 246 4.46 -29.58 29.58
C GLN A 246 5.81 -29.12 30.15
N ALA A 247 6.54 -28.23 29.47
CA ALA A 247 7.84 -27.76 29.92
C ALA A 247 7.77 -27.06 31.28
N LEU A 248 6.71 -26.29 31.54
CA LEU A 248 6.54 -25.61 32.83
C LEU A 248 6.27 -26.59 33.98
N TYR A 249 5.57 -27.69 33.70
CA TYR A 249 5.40 -28.76 34.68
C TYR A 249 6.69 -29.56 34.89
N ASP A 250 7.31 -30.03 33.81
CA ASP A 250 8.47 -30.92 33.86
C ASP A 250 9.71 -30.23 34.47
N LEU A 251 9.91 -28.93 34.19
CA LEU A 251 11.10 -28.19 34.64
C LEU A 251 10.90 -27.44 35.96
N TYR A 252 9.68 -26.99 36.25
CA TYR A 252 9.40 -26.10 37.39
C TYR A 252 8.27 -26.57 38.31
N GLY A 253 7.63 -27.71 38.02
CA GLY A 253 6.48 -28.21 38.78
C GLY A 253 5.20 -27.37 38.63
N ILE A 254 5.17 -26.41 37.69
CA ILE A 254 4.07 -25.45 37.52
C ILE A 254 2.98 -26.10 36.67
N ARG A 255 1.84 -26.42 37.29
CA ARG A 255 0.67 -26.99 36.61
C ARG A 255 -0.19 -25.89 36.00
N ILE A 256 -0.15 -25.79 34.67
CA ILE A 256 -1.05 -24.93 33.89
C ILE A 256 -1.60 -25.65 32.66
N SER A 257 -2.77 -25.25 32.19
CA SER A 257 -3.33 -25.76 30.94
C SER A 257 -2.78 -25.02 29.72
N HIS A 258 -2.79 -25.69 28.56
CA HIS A 258 -2.46 -25.05 27.29
C HIS A 258 -3.40 -23.86 26.96
N GLN A 259 -4.64 -23.88 27.44
CA GLN A 259 -5.58 -22.77 27.29
C GLN A 259 -5.17 -21.56 28.15
N GLN A 260 -4.63 -21.78 29.35
CA GLN A 260 -4.06 -20.70 30.17
C GLN A 260 -2.85 -20.06 29.49
N VAL A 261 -1.97 -20.86 28.88
CA VAL A 261 -0.85 -20.34 28.06
C VAL A 261 -1.37 -19.45 26.92
N ALA A 262 -2.42 -19.89 26.21
CA ALA A 262 -3.01 -19.11 25.13
C ALA A 262 -3.64 -17.80 25.61
N ASN A 263 -4.31 -17.83 26.78
CA ASN A 263 -4.90 -16.66 27.39
C ASN A 263 -3.81 -15.66 27.82
N TYR A 264 -2.73 -16.12 28.44
CA TYR A 264 -1.58 -15.30 28.79
C TYR A 264 -0.93 -14.65 27.55
N ALA A 265 -0.71 -15.42 26.48
CA ALA A 265 -0.18 -14.88 25.24
C ALA A 265 -1.12 -13.82 24.64
N ARG A 266 -2.43 -14.08 24.59
CA ARG A 266 -3.43 -13.11 24.12
C ARG A 266 -3.38 -11.81 24.91
N THR A 267 -3.41 -11.93 26.23
CA THR A 267 -3.39 -10.79 27.14
C THR A 267 -2.12 -9.96 26.97
N ALA A 268 -0.96 -10.60 26.94
CA ALA A 268 0.31 -9.92 26.72
C ALA A 268 0.36 -9.23 25.35
N ALA A 269 -0.15 -9.88 24.30
CA ALA A 269 -0.18 -9.29 22.96
C ALA A 269 -0.98 -7.99 22.90
N ILE A 270 -2.16 -7.96 23.55
CA ILE A 270 -3.03 -6.77 23.59
C ILE A 270 -2.32 -5.62 24.30
N VAL A 271 -1.58 -5.90 25.37
CA VAL A 271 -0.88 -4.87 26.17
C VAL A 271 0.38 -4.37 25.49
N ILE A 272 1.19 -5.28 24.93
CA ILE A 272 2.50 -4.95 24.37
C ILE A 272 2.37 -4.30 22.99
N LYS A 273 1.34 -4.65 22.22
CA LYS A 273 1.15 -4.17 20.84
C LYS A 273 1.17 -2.63 20.74
N PRO A 274 0.45 -1.86 21.57
CA PRO A 274 0.54 -0.40 21.56
C PRO A 274 1.97 0.12 21.70
N PHE A 275 2.76 -0.39 22.64
CA PHE A 275 4.17 0.00 22.77
C PHE A 275 4.97 -0.33 21.51
N VAL A 276 4.84 -1.54 20.98
CA VAL A 276 5.55 -1.99 19.78
C VAL A 276 5.20 -1.15 18.56
N ASP A 277 3.93 -0.79 18.39
CA ASP A 277 3.44 -0.08 17.22
C ASP A 277 3.65 1.45 17.30
N HIS A 278 3.92 2.00 18.49
CA HIS A 278 4.19 3.43 18.71
C HIS A 278 5.66 3.73 19.03
N TYR A 279 6.49 2.70 19.17
CA TYR A 279 7.92 2.90 19.39
C TYR A 279 8.56 3.71 18.25
N GLU A 280 9.41 4.67 18.60
CA GLU A 280 10.13 5.52 17.65
C GLU A 280 11.30 4.76 17.02
N TYR A 281 11.00 3.81 16.14
CA TYR A 281 12.03 3.07 15.43
C TYR A 281 12.94 4.01 14.61
N PRO A 282 14.26 3.77 14.57
CA PRO A 282 15.15 4.37 13.60
C PRO A 282 14.69 4.01 12.18
N LYS A 283 14.35 5.02 11.38
CA LYS A 283 13.88 4.85 10.00
C LYS A 283 14.93 5.38 9.03
N SER A 284 15.53 4.49 8.25
CA SER A 284 16.45 4.86 7.17
C SER A 284 15.67 5.26 5.91
N SER A 285 16.40 5.60 4.84
CA SER A 285 15.81 5.90 3.54
C SER A 285 15.40 4.67 2.74
N ILE A 286 15.59 3.44 3.24
CA ILE A 286 15.32 2.22 2.48
C ILE A 286 14.43 1.28 3.28
N PHE A 287 13.20 1.08 2.83
CA PHE A 287 12.29 0.08 3.38
C PHE A 287 12.19 -1.10 2.42
N THR A 288 12.11 -2.30 2.98
CA THR A 288 11.84 -3.53 2.23
C THR A 288 10.57 -4.20 2.74
N ALA A 289 9.76 -4.70 1.82
CA ALA A 289 8.50 -5.33 2.14
C ALA A 289 8.29 -6.62 1.36
N ASP A 290 7.61 -7.57 2.00
CA ASP A 290 7.19 -8.82 1.39
C ASP A 290 5.96 -9.34 2.13
N GLU A 291 5.18 -10.15 1.43
CA GLU A 291 4.02 -10.82 2.00
C GLU A 291 4.22 -12.33 2.01
N THR A 292 3.75 -12.97 3.08
CA THR A 292 3.91 -14.40 3.26
C THR A 292 2.61 -15.08 3.66
N TYR A 293 2.52 -16.37 3.36
CA TYR A 293 1.32 -17.15 3.62
C TYR A 293 1.28 -17.67 5.06
N ILE A 294 0.10 -17.56 5.67
CA ILE A 294 -0.29 -18.24 6.91
C ILE A 294 -1.52 -19.13 6.63
N LYS A 295 -1.90 -19.99 7.58
CA LYS A 295 -3.14 -20.77 7.51
C LYS A 295 -4.01 -20.44 8.71
N VAL A 296 -5.29 -20.19 8.46
CA VAL A 296 -6.33 -20.06 9.47
C VAL A 296 -7.39 -21.11 9.17
N ARG A 297 -7.58 -22.09 10.07
CA ARG A 297 -8.43 -23.28 9.86
C ARG A 297 -8.19 -23.99 8.51
N GLY A 298 -6.92 -24.14 8.15
CA GLY A 298 -6.51 -24.75 6.88
C GLY A 298 -6.65 -23.86 5.64
N ILE A 299 -7.33 -22.71 5.74
CA ILE A 299 -7.50 -21.75 4.65
C ILE A 299 -6.29 -20.82 4.59
N LYS A 300 -5.80 -20.52 3.37
CA LYS A 300 -4.67 -19.61 3.15
C LYS A 300 -5.05 -18.18 3.54
N GLY A 301 -4.33 -17.62 4.51
CA GLY A 301 -4.30 -16.20 4.83
C GLY A 301 -2.93 -15.60 4.48
N TYR A 302 -2.78 -14.30 4.75
CA TYR A 302 -1.60 -13.51 4.38
C TYR A 302 -1.09 -12.73 5.59
N LEU A 303 0.22 -12.53 5.63
CA LEU A 303 0.91 -11.67 6.57
C LEU A 303 1.88 -10.79 5.79
N TRP A 304 1.70 -9.48 5.91
CA TRP A 304 2.55 -8.47 5.31
C TRP A 304 3.61 -8.07 6.33
N PHE A 305 4.86 -7.91 5.89
CA PHE A 305 5.93 -7.30 6.69
C PHE A 305 6.58 -6.16 5.93
N ILE A 306 6.91 -5.10 6.65
CA ILE A 306 7.70 -3.97 6.20
C ILE A 306 8.81 -3.76 7.22
N MET A 307 10.04 -3.74 6.73
CA MET A 307 11.26 -3.68 7.53
C MET A 307 12.15 -2.55 7.05
N ASP A 308 12.79 -1.86 8.00
CA ASP A 308 13.87 -0.93 7.68
C ASP A 308 15.13 -1.69 7.25
N ALA A 309 15.74 -1.34 6.12
CA ALA A 309 16.89 -2.09 5.62
C ALA A 309 18.16 -1.92 6.47
N ALA A 310 18.34 -0.77 7.13
CA ALA A 310 19.55 -0.48 7.90
C ALA A 310 19.53 -1.16 9.27
N SER A 311 18.51 -0.86 10.08
CA SER A 311 18.32 -1.40 11.44
C SER A 311 17.76 -2.83 11.44
N ARG A 312 17.13 -3.25 10.35
CA ARG A 312 16.35 -4.50 10.23
C ARG A 312 15.16 -4.57 11.19
N SER A 313 14.77 -3.46 11.80
CA SER A 313 13.57 -3.38 12.63
C SER A 313 12.32 -3.57 11.78
N ILE A 314 11.38 -4.39 12.26
CA ILE A 314 10.06 -4.51 11.65
C ILE A 314 9.29 -3.23 11.98
N LEU A 315 8.99 -2.44 10.96
CA LEU A 315 8.28 -1.16 11.09
C LEU A 315 6.77 -1.33 10.90
N GLY A 316 6.36 -2.27 10.06
CA GLY A 316 4.98 -2.50 9.68
C GLY A 316 4.68 -3.98 9.52
N TYR A 317 3.50 -4.41 9.93
CA TYR A 317 3.00 -5.76 9.76
C TYR A 317 1.47 -5.78 9.75
N GLN A 318 0.87 -6.69 8.98
CA GLN A 318 -0.59 -6.83 8.95
C GLN A 318 -1.00 -8.26 8.59
N VAL A 319 -1.84 -8.89 9.40
CA VAL A 319 -2.49 -10.16 9.04
C VAL A 319 -3.78 -9.88 8.28
N SER A 320 -4.05 -10.67 7.24
CA SER A 320 -5.29 -10.56 6.48
C SER A 320 -5.78 -11.90 5.91
N ASP A 321 -7.08 -11.95 5.66
CA ASP A 321 -7.77 -13.05 4.96
C ASP A 321 -7.57 -13.01 3.44
N ASN A 322 -7.04 -11.92 2.92
CA ASN A 322 -6.87 -11.69 1.49
C ASN A 322 -5.57 -10.92 1.21
N ARG A 323 -5.03 -11.09 -0.02
CA ARG A 323 -3.82 -10.39 -0.48
C ARG A 323 -4.13 -9.03 -1.12
N SER A 324 -5.23 -8.37 -0.78
CA SER A 324 -5.58 -7.10 -1.43
C SER A 324 -4.67 -5.94 -0.97
N VAL A 325 -4.88 -4.78 -1.59
CA VAL A 325 -4.18 -3.54 -1.27
C VAL A 325 -4.50 -2.97 0.13
N GLY A 326 -5.68 -3.26 0.70
CA GLY A 326 -6.07 -2.71 2.01
C GLY A 326 -5.09 -3.08 3.13
N PRO A 327 -4.83 -4.37 3.39
CA PRO A 327 -3.82 -4.81 4.35
C PRO A 327 -2.41 -4.26 4.09
N CYS A 328 -2.03 -4.10 2.82
CA CYS A 328 -0.76 -3.48 2.43
C CYS A 328 -0.69 -2.00 2.87
N ILE A 329 -1.77 -1.23 2.64
CA ILE A 329 -1.88 0.15 3.10
C ILE A 329 -1.79 0.23 4.63
N LEU A 330 -2.48 -0.65 5.37
CA LEU A 330 -2.41 -0.66 6.84
C LEU A 330 -1.00 -0.94 7.36
N ALA A 331 -0.30 -1.92 6.78
CA ALA A 331 1.11 -2.20 7.12
C ALA A 331 2.01 -0.99 6.81
N MET A 332 1.82 -0.33 5.66
CA MET A 332 2.55 0.89 5.31
C MET A 332 2.23 2.06 6.25
N ARG A 333 0.98 2.25 6.65
CA ARG A 333 0.58 3.32 7.59
C ARG A 333 1.30 3.14 8.92
N MET A 334 1.43 1.90 9.39
CA MET A 334 2.21 1.59 10.59
C MET A 334 3.70 1.87 10.38
N ALA A 335 4.28 1.46 9.24
CA ALA A 335 5.70 1.68 8.96
C ALA A 335 6.08 3.17 8.84
N PHE A 336 5.20 3.99 8.27
CA PHE A 336 5.39 5.44 8.11
C PHE A 336 4.98 6.26 9.33
N ARG A 337 4.51 5.63 10.41
CA ARG A 337 4.09 6.32 11.63
C ARG A 337 5.21 7.21 12.19
N GLY A 338 4.83 8.42 12.58
CA GLY A 338 5.75 9.46 13.09
C GLY A 338 6.56 10.19 12.02
N MET A 339 6.48 9.80 10.75
CA MET A 339 7.13 10.54 9.66
C MET A 339 6.24 11.69 9.21
N LYS A 340 6.81 12.89 9.07
CA LYS A 340 6.13 14.06 8.47
C LYS A 340 6.43 14.22 6.98
N ARG A 341 7.58 13.70 6.53
CA ARG A 341 8.05 13.72 5.14
C ARG A 341 8.98 12.55 4.90
N LEU A 342 9.01 12.04 3.67
CA LEU A 342 9.99 11.04 3.28
C LEU A 342 11.38 11.67 3.05
N PRO A 343 12.49 10.95 3.33
CA PRO A 343 13.82 11.36 2.93
C PRO A 343 13.95 11.56 1.40
N GLU A 344 14.80 12.48 0.94
CA GLU A 344 14.95 12.81 -0.50
C GLU A 344 15.28 11.60 -1.38
N LYS A 345 16.05 10.64 -0.86
CA LYS A 345 16.45 9.41 -1.57
C LYS A 345 15.72 8.17 -1.04
N PHE A 346 14.46 8.34 -0.64
CA PHE A 346 13.66 7.24 -0.12
C PHE A 346 13.42 6.17 -1.20
N ARG A 347 13.60 4.90 -0.85
CA ARG A 347 13.36 3.73 -1.70
C ARG A 347 12.49 2.72 -0.96
N PHE A 348 11.38 2.32 -1.59
CA PHE A 348 10.54 1.23 -1.10
C PHE A 348 10.72 0.02 -2.02
N ILE A 349 11.32 -1.05 -1.49
CA ILE A 349 11.71 -2.23 -2.25
C ILE A 349 10.77 -3.38 -1.94
N ALA A 350 10.08 -3.90 -2.96
CA ALA A 350 9.13 -5.00 -2.79
C ALA A 350 9.09 -5.92 -4.02
N ASP A 351 8.37 -7.03 -3.93
CA ASP A 351 8.09 -7.87 -5.09
C ASP A 351 7.19 -7.13 -6.11
N GLY A 352 7.11 -7.64 -7.34
CA GLY A 352 6.31 -7.08 -8.45
C GLY A 352 4.78 -7.15 -8.25
N TYR A 353 4.30 -7.17 -7.01
CA TYR A 353 2.88 -7.30 -6.70
C TYR A 353 2.15 -5.96 -6.78
N SER A 354 1.02 -5.94 -7.49
CA SER A 354 0.25 -4.72 -7.78
C SER A 354 -0.31 -3.97 -6.57
N ALA A 355 -0.34 -4.58 -5.38
CA ALA A 355 -0.78 -3.88 -4.18
C ALA A 355 0.20 -2.77 -3.76
N TYR A 356 1.51 -2.95 -3.92
CA TYR A 356 2.49 -1.96 -3.48
C TYR A 356 2.39 -0.63 -4.27
N PRO A 357 2.34 -0.63 -5.62
CA PRO A 357 2.17 0.62 -6.37
C PRO A 357 0.83 1.31 -6.09
N LEU A 358 -0.23 0.53 -5.83
CA LEU A 358 -1.54 1.07 -5.48
C LEU A 358 -1.54 1.72 -4.11
N ALA A 359 -0.87 1.11 -3.14
CA ALA A 359 -0.70 1.70 -1.82
C ALA A 359 0.11 3.00 -1.93
N ALA A 360 1.25 3.02 -2.63
CA ALA A 360 2.06 4.23 -2.85
C ALA A 360 1.25 5.37 -3.49
N GLN A 361 0.43 5.08 -4.51
CA GLN A 361 -0.48 6.05 -5.11
C GLN A 361 -1.47 6.63 -4.10
N GLN A 362 -2.00 5.80 -3.20
CA GLN A 362 -2.93 6.25 -2.17
C GLN A 362 -2.23 7.14 -1.13
N PHE A 363 -1.00 6.83 -0.72
CA PHE A 363 -0.20 7.70 0.15
C PHE A 363 0.06 9.07 -0.49
N ALA A 364 0.46 9.11 -1.76
CA ALA A 364 0.68 10.37 -2.47
C ALA A 364 -0.63 11.19 -2.62
N ARG A 365 -1.79 10.53 -2.75
CA ARG A 365 -3.09 11.20 -2.82
C ARG A 365 -3.48 11.85 -1.50
N GLU A 366 -3.33 11.13 -0.39
CA GLU A 366 -3.80 11.57 0.93
C GLU A 366 -2.81 12.51 1.64
N LEU A 367 -1.50 12.32 1.44
CA LEU A 367 -0.45 13.07 2.14
C LEU A 367 0.35 14.02 1.22
N GLY A 368 -0.01 14.09 -0.06
CA GLY A 368 0.60 14.98 -1.05
C GLY A 368 2.03 14.60 -1.43
N ASP A 369 2.76 15.56 -2.01
CA ASP A 369 4.11 15.34 -2.57
C ASP A 369 5.15 14.90 -1.52
N SER A 370 4.91 15.20 -0.23
CA SER A 370 5.81 14.80 0.87
C SER A 370 5.89 13.28 1.10
N PHE A 371 4.93 12.53 0.58
CA PHE A 371 4.85 11.06 0.64
C PHE A 371 4.72 10.43 -0.75
N LYS A 372 5.25 11.10 -1.76
CA LYS A 372 5.36 10.55 -3.10
C LYS A 372 6.62 9.70 -3.21
N PHE A 373 6.45 8.40 -3.45
CA PHE A 373 7.54 7.45 -3.64
C PHE A 373 7.18 6.40 -4.68
N ASP A 374 8.19 5.84 -5.32
CA ASP A 374 8.06 4.74 -6.26
C ASP A 374 8.44 3.41 -5.62
N ILE A 375 7.82 2.33 -6.10
CA ILE A 375 8.16 0.97 -5.68
C ILE A 375 9.27 0.43 -6.58
N THR A 376 10.43 0.17 -6.00
CA THR A 376 11.51 -0.56 -6.67
C THR A 376 11.18 -2.04 -6.66
N GLN A 377 10.75 -2.56 -7.81
CA GLN A 377 10.32 -3.95 -7.96
C GLN A 377 11.52 -4.88 -8.16
N VAL A 378 11.59 -5.96 -7.40
CA VAL A 378 12.62 -7.01 -7.56
C VAL A 378 11.94 -8.32 -7.92
N ILE A 379 11.81 -8.57 -9.22
CA ILE A 379 11.03 -9.68 -9.78
C ILE A 379 11.91 -10.94 -9.92
N GLY A 380 11.29 -12.10 -9.69
CA GLY A 380 11.92 -13.40 -9.99
C GLY A 380 13.01 -13.84 -9.01
N LEU A 381 13.63 -14.98 -9.34
CA LEU A 381 14.72 -15.64 -8.60
C LEU A 381 16.08 -15.47 -9.31
N THR A 382 16.10 -14.95 -10.54
CA THR A 382 17.26 -14.81 -11.43
C THR A 382 17.58 -13.33 -11.66
N ASN A 383 18.85 -12.97 -11.75
CA ASN A 383 19.29 -11.57 -11.92
C ASN A 383 19.16 -11.16 -13.39
N ASP A 384 17.94 -11.22 -13.92
CA ASP A 384 17.71 -11.04 -15.36
C ASP A 384 17.84 -9.57 -15.77
N ASP A 385 17.59 -8.64 -14.85
CA ASP A 385 17.74 -7.20 -15.06
C ASP A 385 18.67 -6.52 -14.02
N ALA A 386 19.27 -5.39 -14.41
CA ALA A 386 20.28 -4.68 -13.61
C ALA A 386 19.72 -4.10 -12.29
N VAL A 387 18.45 -3.67 -12.29
CA VAL A 387 17.75 -3.16 -11.11
C VAL A 387 17.55 -4.29 -10.10
N SER A 388 17.01 -5.43 -10.54
CA SER A 388 16.86 -6.62 -9.72
C SER A 388 18.20 -7.07 -9.14
N LYS A 389 19.30 -6.99 -9.89
CA LYS A 389 20.64 -7.33 -9.40
C LYS A 389 21.12 -6.40 -8.29
N GLU A 390 20.94 -5.08 -8.44
CA GLU A 390 21.32 -4.08 -7.42
C GLU A 390 20.51 -4.25 -6.13
N PHE A 391 19.19 -4.46 -6.24
CA PHE A 391 18.27 -4.45 -5.10
C PHE A 391 17.98 -5.82 -4.49
N ARG A 392 18.50 -6.91 -5.07
CA ARG A 392 18.34 -8.27 -4.56
C ARG A 392 18.75 -8.48 -3.10
N PRO A 393 19.83 -7.88 -2.57
CA PRO A 393 20.20 -8.05 -1.17
C PRO A 393 19.05 -7.69 -0.21
N TYR A 394 18.27 -6.65 -0.51
CA TYR A 394 17.13 -6.23 0.30
C TYR A 394 15.99 -7.26 0.29
N LYS A 395 15.69 -7.83 -0.88
CA LYS A 395 14.73 -8.94 -1.00
C LYS A 395 15.16 -10.16 -0.17
N GLN A 396 16.44 -10.50 -0.20
CA GLN A 396 16.96 -11.61 0.62
C GLN A 396 16.86 -11.33 2.12
N MET A 397 16.94 -10.07 2.55
CA MET A 397 16.76 -9.67 3.95
C MET A 397 15.33 -9.93 4.42
N ILE A 398 14.32 -9.49 3.66
CA ILE A 398 12.91 -9.72 4.03
C ILE A 398 12.50 -11.20 3.87
N GLU A 399 13.04 -11.92 2.89
CA GLU A 399 12.84 -13.38 2.77
C GLU A 399 13.41 -14.14 3.98
N ARG A 400 14.56 -13.70 4.51
CA ARG A 400 15.14 -14.26 5.74
C ARG A 400 14.26 -13.97 6.96
N LEU A 401 13.68 -12.77 7.06
CA LEU A 401 12.68 -12.44 8.08
C LEU A 401 11.50 -13.41 7.98
N ASN A 402 10.92 -13.57 6.79
CA ASN A 402 9.81 -14.48 6.52
C ASN A 402 10.11 -15.93 6.88
N ARG A 403 11.34 -16.39 6.60
CA ARG A 403 11.79 -17.74 6.97
C ARG A 403 11.90 -17.91 8.49
N THR A 404 12.37 -16.88 9.19
CA THR A 404 12.50 -16.87 10.65
C THR A 404 11.12 -16.87 11.31
N PHE A 405 10.15 -16.13 10.77
CA PHE A 405 8.76 -16.21 11.21
C PHE A 405 8.18 -17.61 10.93
N LYS A 406 8.40 -18.15 9.73
CA LYS A 406 7.85 -19.47 9.37
C LYS A 406 8.38 -20.61 10.23
N SER A 407 9.58 -20.52 10.82
CA SER A 407 10.05 -21.55 11.75
C SER A 407 9.19 -21.60 13.01
N THR A 408 8.77 -20.45 13.53
CA THR A 408 7.92 -20.36 14.72
C THR A 408 6.50 -20.83 14.41
N TYR A 409 5.99 -20.44 13.25
CA TYR A 409 4.65 -20.76 12.79
C TYR A 409 4.45 -22.25 12.48
N ARG A 410 5.46 -22.94 11.93
CA ARG A 410 5.38 -24.38 11.56
C ARG A 410 4.99 -25.29 12.72
N VAL A 411 5.39 -24.98 13.94
CA VAL A 411 5.09 -25.77 15.14
C VAL A 411 3.59 -25.76 15.46
N SER A 412 2.88 -24.69 15.08
CA SER A 412 1.43 -24.54 15.31
C SER A 412 0.56 -25.16 14.21
N CYS A 413 1.13 -25.45 13.02
CA CYS A 413 0.42 -25.88 11.81
C CYS A 413 -0.68 -24.93 11.30
N GLY A 414 -0.87 -23.76 11.91
CA GLY A 414 -1.92 -22.81 11.59
C GLY A 414 -2.54 -22.17 12.82
N TYR A 415 -3.45 -21.22 12.58
CA TYR A 415 -4.23 -20.55 13.60
C TYR A 415 -5.70 -21.00 13.54
N ASP A 416 -6.42 -20.89 14.65
CA ASP A 416 -7.86 -21.13 14.68
C ASP A 416 -8.66 -19.92 14.14
N ASN A 417 -8.17 -18.70 14.33
CA ASN A 417 -8.83 -17.48 13.85
C ASN A 417 -7.82 -16.34 13.64
N TYR A 418 -8.24 -15.29 12.91
CA TYR A 418 -7.39 -14.14 12.59
C TYR A 418 -6.99 -13.32 13.81
N ASN A 419 -7.81 -13.25 14.86
CA ASN A 419 -7.43 -12.57 16.11
C ASN A 419 -6.25 -13.30 16.77
N GLY A 420 -6.32 -14.63 16.88
CA GLY A 420 -5.21 -15.45 17.36
C GLY A 420 -3.93 -15.27 16.53
N ALA A 421 -4.06 -15.18 15.21
CA ALA A 421 -2.94 -14.89 14.31
C ALA A 421 -2.33 -13.51 14.60
N ASN A 422 -3.16 -12.46 14.71
CA ASN A 422 -2.73 -11.10 15.04
C ASN A 422 -1.98 -11.04 16.38
N TYR A 423 -2.50 -11.68 17.43
CA TYR A 423 -1.86 -11.69 18.75
C TYR A 423 -0.50 -12.39 18.71
N ASN A 424 -0.41 -13.53 18.04
CA ASN A 424 0.84 -14.27 17.91
C ASN A 424 1.88 -13.49 17.10
N VAL A 425 1.49 -12.86 15.99
CA VAL A 425 2.38 -12.02 15.19
C VAL A 425 2.85 -10.81 15.99
N ALA A 426 1.97 -10.12 16.72
CA ALA A 426 2.34 -8.97 17.55
C ALA A 426 3.40 -9.34 18.60
N LEU A 427 3.23 -10.47 19.32
CA LEU A 427 4.24 -10.96 20.25
C LEU A 427 5.54 -11.35 19.56
N TRP A 428 5.46 -11.97 18.39
CA TRP A 428 6.65 -12.35 17.63
C TRP A 428 7.44 -11.12 17.16
N VAL A 429 6.74 -10.06 16.72
CA VAL A 429 7.37 -8.78 16.35
C VAL A 429 8.00 -8.12 17.58
N ALA A 430 7.33 -8.11 18.73
CA ALA A 430 7.89 -7.62 19.99
C ALA A 430 9.19 -8.36 20.34
N TYR A 431 9.16 -9.69 20.28
CA TYR A 431 10.34 -10.52 20.49
C TYR A 431 11.44 -10.20 19.48
N TYR A 432 11.11 -10.13 18.19
CA TYR A 432 12.08 -9.88 17.12
C TYR A 432 12.79 -8.53 17.28
N ASN A 433 12.03 -7.46 17.55
CA ASN A 433 12.55 -6.10 17.61
C ASN A 433 13.31 -5.80 18.92
N PHE A 434 12.84 -6.31 20.07
CA PHE A 434 13.32 -5.86 21.38
C PHE A 434 14.06 -6.93 22.20
N LEU A 435 13.83 -8.22 21.96
CA LEU A 435 14.36 -9.28 22.82
C LEU A 435 15.33 -10.23 22.13
N ARG A 436 15.18 -10.43 20.82
CA ARG A 436 15.96 -11.39 20.04
C ARG A 436 17.36 -10.83 19.74
N PRO A 437 18.43 -11.55 20.06
CA PRO A 437 19.77 -11.24 19.58
C PRO A 437 19.89 -11.47 18.07
N HIS A 438 20.53 -10.54 17.35
CA HIS A 438 20.73 -10.66 15.91
C HIS A 438 22.21 -10.71 15.56
N LYS A 439 22.61 -11.73 14.77
CA LYS A 439 24.00 -11.88 14.29
C LYS A 439 24.51 -10.62 13.58
N HIS A 440 23.65 -9.93 12.84
CA HIS A 440 24.05 -8.72 12.11
C HIS A 440 24.32 -7.53 13.04
N ASN A 441 23.70 -7.51 14.22
CA ASN A 441 23.88 -6.47 15.22
C ASN A 441 24.78 -7.00 16.36
N HIS A 442 25.85 -7.74 16.01
CA HIS A 442 26.81 -8.29 16.96
C HIS A 442 26.18 -9.07 18.14
N TYR A 443 25.13 -9.86 17.85
CA TYR A 443 24.37 -10.61 18.85
C TYR A 443 23.72 -9.73 19.93
N ARG A 444 23.40 -8.48 19.59
CA ARG A 444 22.56 -7.57 20.38
C ARG A 444 21.14 -7.52 19.82
N VAL A 445 20.21 -6.99 20.61
CA VAL A 445 18.83 -6.69 20.19
C VAL A 445 18.83 -5.52 19.20
N LEU A 446 17.78 -5.35 18.40
CA LEU A 446 17.75 -4.27 17.39
C LEU A 446 17.48 -2.91 18.00
N ASN A 447 16.52 -2.87 18.91
CA ASN A 447 16.05 -1.66 19.56
C ASN A 447 16.30 -1.79 21.06
N PRO A 448 17.50 -1.38 21.55
CA PRO A 448 17.76 -1.36 22.98
C PRO A 448 16.83 -0.36 23.67
N VAL A 449 16.36 -0.74 24.85
CA VAL A 449 15.51 0.08 25.70
C VAL A 449 16.09 -0.04 27.10
N ASP A 450 16.53 1.08 27.69
CA ASP A 450 17.29 1.11 28.95
C ASP A 450 16.63 0.28 30.05
N MET A 451 15.30 0.38 30.17
CA MET A 451 14.53 -0.39 31.14
C MET A 451 14.70 -1.90 30.98
N LEU A 452 14.77 -2.41 29.74
CA LEU A 452 14.94 -3.84 29.45
C LEU A 452 16.38 -4.34 29.65
N GLU A 453 17.37 -3.45 29.58
CA GLU A 453 18.79 -3.81 29.77
C GLU A 453 19.09 -4.18 31.23
N GLY A 454 18.42 -3.52 32.19
CA GLY A 454 18.52 -3.81 33.62
C GLY A 454 17.85 -5.11 34.08
N ALA A 455 17.22 -5.88 33.19
CA ALA A 455 16.57 -7.14 33.54
C ALA A 455 17.48 -8.35 33.37
N ASP A 456 17.61 -9.14 34.45
CA ASP A 456 18.51 -10.30 34.53
C ASP A 456 18.19 -11.41 33.53
N ASN A 457 16.91 -11.63 33.20
CA ASN A 457 16.47 -12.76 32.40
C ASN A 457 15.25 -12.45 31.51
N MET A 458 14.95 -13.35 30.58
CA MET A 458 13.85 -13.20 29.61
C MET A 458 12.46 -13.01 30.26
N PRO A 459 12.10 -13.76 31.33
CA PRO A 459 10.89 -13.47 32.08
C PRO A 459 10.83 -12.03 32.60
N GLY A 460 11.92 -11.51 33.18
CA GLY A 460 12.00 -10.11 33.61
C GLY A 460 11.78 -9.13 32.46
N LYS A 461 12.42 -9.37 31.31
CA LYS A 461 12.24 -8.53 30.11
C LYS A 461 10.80 -8.53 29.59
N TRP A 462 10.10 -9.66 29.62
CA TRP A 462 8.68 -9.72 29.27
C TRP A 462 7.80 -8.92 30.25
N GLN A 463 8.07 -8.96 31.55
CA GLN A 463 7.33 -8.14 32.53
C GLN A 463 7.49 -6.65 32.24
N LEU A 464 8.70 -6.22 31.93
CA LEU A 464 8.99 -4.82 31.62
C LEU A 464 8.38 -4.38 30.28
N LEU A 465 8.36 -5.24 29.26
CA LEU A 465 7.61 -4.94 28.02
C LEU A 465 6.11 -4.78 28.27
N ILE A 466 5.53 -5.60 29.16
CA ILE A 466 4.13 -5.45 29.56
C ILE A 466 3.91 -4.12 30.27
N LEU A 467 4.82 -3.72 31.17
CA LEU A 467 4.76 -2.42 31.85
C LEU A 467 4.82 -1.26 30.86
N LEU A 468 5.76 -1.28 29.91
CA LEU A 468 5.88 -0.28 28.85
C LEU A 468 4.61 -0.21 27.98
N GLY A 469 4.01 -1.37 27.70
CA GLY A 469 2.71 -1.48 27.04
C GLY A 469 1.59 -0.77 27.82
N GLN A 470 1.51 -1.01 29.13
CA GLN A 470 0.52 -0.36 30.00
C GLN A 470 0.70 1.16 30.03
N GLN A 471 1.93 1.64 30.16
CA GLN A 471 2.25 3.08 30.13
C GLN A 471 1.84 3.71 28.79
N THR A 472 2.11 3.03 27.67
CA THR A 472 1.72 3.50 26.35
C THR A 472 0.20 3.57 26.20
N ILE A 473 -0.54 2.57 26.69
CA ILE A 473 -2.01 2.57 26.68
C ILE A 473 -2.57 3.77 27.46
N LEU A 474 -2.04 4.04 28.66
CA LEU A 474 -2.46 5.19 29.46
C LEU A 474 -2.24 6.50 28.71
N HIS A 475 -1.05 6.66 28.10
CA HIS A 475 -0.74 7.86 27.33
C HIS A 475 -1.67 8.06 26.13
N LEU A 476 -2.00 6.98 25.40
CA LEU A 476 -2.95 7.04 24.29
C LEU A 476 -4.37 7.38 24.74
N GLN A 477 -4.80 6.89 25.89
CA GLN A 477 -6.10 7.23 26.49
C GLN A 477 -6.16 8.71 26.87
N GLU A 478 -5.13 9.23 27.54
CA GLU A 478 -5.01 10.65 27.88
C GLU A 478 -5.04 11.55 26.64
N GLN A 479 -4.34 11.16 25.56
CA GLN A 479 -4.36 11.90 24.30
C GLN A 479 -5.74 11.90 23.62
N GLN A 480 -6.46 10.77 23.66
CA GLN A 480 -7.82 10.67 23.12
C GLN A 480 -8.82 11.54 23.89
N GLU A 481 -8.72 11.54 25.22
CA GLU A 481 -9.55 12.40 26.08
C GLU A 481 -9.24 13.88 25.84
N ALA A 482 -7.98 14.28 25.74
CA ALA A 482 -7.58 15.65 25.45
C ALA A 482 -8.04 16.12 24.05
N GLY A 483 -7.97 15.25 23.04
CA GLY A 483 -8.48 15.53 21.70
C GLY A 483 -10.00 15.67 21.63
N SER A 484 -10.74 14.92 22.46
CA SER A 484 -12.20 14.99 22.55
C SER A 484 -12.71 16.22 23.31
N ILE A 485 -11.90 16.85 24.16
CA ILE A 485 -12.25 18.06 24.91
C ILE A 485 -12.00 19.34 24.06
N CYS A 486 -11.11 19.27 23.08
CA CYS A 486 -10.76 20.36 22.16
C CYS A 486 -11.50 20.31 20.81
N SER A 487 -12.44 19.37 20.63
CA SER A 487 -13.33 19.24 19.47
C SER A 487 -14.74 19.68 19.84
#